data_AF-A0A1H6BN89-F1
#
_entry.id   AF-A0A1H6BN89-F1
#
_cell.length_a   1.000
_cell.length_b   1.000
_cell.length_c   1.000
_cell.angle_alpha   90.00
_cell.angle_beta   90.00
_cell.angle_gamma   90.00
#
_symmetry.space_group_name_H-M   'P 1'
#
loop_
_entity.id
_entity.type
_entity.pdbx_description
1 polymer ?
#
loop_
_entity_poly.entity_id
_entity_poly.type
_entity_poly.pdbx_seq_one_letter_code
_entity_poly.pdbx_strand_id
1 'polypeptide(L)'
;MINFDVLRSYMDDDEDIIQAVFTAFLEEHEDGSDKILSHYTAQNWSDLFLTAHSLKGILSSFGESDTVARLQSIENATRDGIAPHEDDVQHVIKGLAVINQQVIDYLASAS
;
A
#
# COMPACT_ATOMS: atom_id res chain seq x y z
N MET A 1 -2.15 7.87 4.41
CA MET A 1 -2.87 8.41 3.24
C MET A 1 -1.87 9.00 2.26
N ILE A 2 -2.22 9.12 0.97
CA ILE A 2 -1.33 9.71 -0.04
C ILE A 2 -1.03 11.16 0.32
N ASN A 3 0.25 11.53 0.21
CA ASN A 3 0.69 12.91 0.32
C ASN A 3 0.95 13.45 -1.10
N PHE A 4 -0.04 14.13 -1.67
CA PHE A 4 0.03 14.64 -3.05
C PHE A 4 1.12 15.69 -3.26
N ASP A 5 1.47 16.48 -2.24
CA ASP A 5 2.56 17.46 -2.36
C ASP A 5 3.91 16.75 -2.52
N VAL A 6 4.14 15.69 -1.73
CA VAL A 6 5.35 14.87 -1.82
C VAL A 6 5.39 14.09 -3.12
N LEU A 7 4.27 13.47 -3.50
CA LEU A 7 4.15 12.72 -4.75
C LEU A 7 4.46 13.60 -5.97
N ARG A 8 3.81 14.77 -6.08
CA ARG A 8 4.06 15.72 -7.17
C ARG A 8 5.52 16.18 -7.19
N SER A 9 6.09 16.48 -6.03
CA SER A 9 7.51 16.83 -5.93
C SER A 9 8.43 15.71 -6.41
N TYR A 10 8.08 14.44 -6.19
CA TYR A 10 8.87 13.30 -6.69
C TYR A 10 8.72 13.07 -8.20
N MET A 11 7.56 13.44 -8.76
CA MET A 11 7.26 13.28 -10.19
C MET A 11 7.47 14.57 -10.99
N ASP A 12 8.16 15.58 -10.43
CA ASP A 12 8.41 16.89 -11.06
C ASP A 12 7.13 17.59 -11.57
N ASP A 13 6.04 17.44 -10.83
CA ASP A 13 4.70 17.95 -11.18
C ASP A 13 4.15 17.41 -12.52
N ASP A 14 4.71 16.30 -13.02
CA ASP A 14 4.29 15.64 -14.26
C ASP A 14 3.05 14.76 -14.00
N GLU A 15 1.90 15.31 -14.34
CA GLU A 15 0.59 14.67 -14.19
C GLU A 15 0.45 13.38 -15.03
N ASP A 16 1.13 13.26 -16.18
CA ASP A 16 1.09 12.05 -17.01
C ASP A 16 1.84 10.90 -16.31
N ILE A 17 2.99 11.22 -15.70
CA ILE A 17 3.74 10.25 -14.89
C ILE A 17 2.95 9.81 -13.66
N ILE A 18 2.30 10.76 -12.95
CA ILE A 18 1.49 10.42 -11.77
C ILE A 18 0.34 9.49 -12.16
N GLN A 19 -0.38 9.77 -13.25
CA GLN A 19 -1.45 8.91 -13.75
C GLN A 19 -0.95 7.52 -14.13
N ALA A 20 0.20 7.41 -14.81
CA ALA A 20 0.79 6.12 -15.18
C ALA A 20 1.15 5.29 -13.95
N VAL A 21 1.77 5.91 -12.94
CA VAL A 21 2.15 5.25 -11.68
C VAL A 21 0.92 4.78 -10.91
N PHE A 22 -0.11 5.61 -10.83
CA PHE A 22 -1.37 5.26 -10.17
C PHE A 22 -2.15 4.15 -10.89
N THR A 23 -2.14 4.16 -12.22
CA THR A 23 -2.72 3.08 -13.02
C THR A 23 -2.01 1.76 -12.72
N ALA A 24 -0.67 1.74 -12.77
CA ALA A 24 0.12 0.55 -12.44
C ALA A 24 -0.13 0.07 -11.00
N PHE A 25 -0.25 0.99 -10.04
CA PHE A 25 -0.59 0.65 -8.67
C PHE A 25 -1.93 -0.07 -8.56
N LEU A 26 -3.00 0.42 -9.21
CA LEU A 26 -4.30 -0.27 -9.18
C LEU A 26 -4.22 -1.64 -9.87
N GLU A 27 -3.57 -1.74 -11.03
CA GLU A 27 -3.41 -3.01 -11.76
C GLU A 27 -2.72 -4.09 -10.91
N GLU A 28 -1.72 -3.71 -10.10
CA GLU A 28 -0.93 -4.66 -9.31
C GLU A 28 -1.47 -4.89 -7.88
N HIS A 29 -2.15 -3.89 -7.32
CA HIS A 29 -2.40 -3.81 -5.87
C HIS A 29 -3.82 -3.41 -5.46
N GLU A 30 -4.78 -3.28 -6.39
CA GLU A 30 -6.18 -2.99 -6.03
C GLU A 30 -6.74 -4.01 -5.02
N ASP A 31 -6.39 -5.29 -5.16
CA ASP A 31 -6.78 -6.39 -4.26
C ASP A 31 -5.83 -6.58 -3.05
N GLY A 32 -4.92 -5.63 -2.80
CA GLY A 32 -3.91 -5.73 -1.76
C GLY A 32 -4.50 -5.96 -0.36
N SER A 33 -5.62 -5.32 -0.04
CA SER A 33 -6.35 -5.51 1.23
C SER A 33 -6.80 -6.95 1.43
N ASP A 34 -7.36 -7.56 0.38
CA ASP A 34 -7.86 -8.93 0.42
C ASP A 34 -6.70 -9.93 0.51
N LYS A 35 -5.60 -9.67 -0.20
CA LYS A 35 -4.36 -10.44 -0.10
C LYS A 35 -3.79 -10.43 1.32
N ILE A 36 -3.67 -9.25 1.95
CA ILE A 36 -3.20 -9.13 3.34
C ILE A 36 -4.08 -9.95 4.29
N LEU A 37 -5.40 -9.79 4.20
CA LEU A 37 -6.35 -10.52 5.05
C LEU A 37 -6.28 -12.04 4.83
N SER A 38 -6.20 -12.46 3.57
CA SER A 38 -6.12 -13.87 3.19
C SER A 38 -4.85 -14.53 3.71
N HIS A 39 -3.69 -13.92 3.48
CA HIS A 39 -2.42 -14.44 3.99
C HIS A 39 -2.38 -14.47 5.52
N TYR A 40 -2.92 -13.45 6.18
CA TYR A 40 -3.01 -13.41 7.64
C TYR A 40 -3.88 -14.53 8.20
N THR A 41 -5.08 -14.71 7.64
CA THR A 41 -6.05 -15.74 8.08
C THR A 41 -5.52 -17.16 7.83
N ALA A 42 -4.81 -17.35 6.72
CA ALA A 42 -4.18 -18.62 6.38
C ALA A 42 -2.86 -18.88 7.13
N GLN A 43 -2.40 -17.94 7.96
CA GLN A 43 -1.09 -17.98 8.64
C GLN A 43 0.09 -18.14 7.68
N ASN A 44 -0.05 -17.61 6.47
CA ASN A 44 0.96 -17.68 5.43
C ASN A 44 1.91 -16.48 5.55
N TRP A 45 2.82 -16.55 6.53
CA TRP A 45 3.72 -15.45 6.87
C TRP A 45 4.72 -15.12 5.76
N SER A 46 5.16 -16.11 4.99
CA SER A 46 6.06 -15.90 3.86
C SER A 46 5.42 -15.03 2.79
N ASP A 47 4.18 -15.32 2.40
CA ASP A 47 3.50 -14.50 1.38
C ASP A 47 3.07 -13.16 1.96
N LEU A 48 2.64 -13.11 3.22
CA LEU A 48 2.34 -11.85 3.91
C LEU A 48 3.56 -10.91 3.98
N PHE A 49 4.75 -11.46 4.20
CA PHE A 49 6.01 -10.72 4.14
C PHE A 49 6.22 -10.10 2.76
N LEU A 50 6.07 -10.87 1.68
CA LEU A 50 6.28 -10.40 0.31
C LEU A 50 5.27 -9.33 -0.08
N THR A 51 3.98 -9.54 0.24
CA THR A 51 2.92 -8.55 -0.01
C THR A 51 3.19 -7.26 0.76
N ALA A 52 3.56 -7.37 2.04
CA ALA A 52 3.85 -6.19 2.87
C ALA A 52 5.06 -5.40 2.33
N HIS A 53 6.12 -6.09 1.92
CA HIS A 53 7.32 -5.48 1.36
C HIS A 53 7.03 -4.70 0.06
N SER A 54 6.29 -5.33 -0.86
CA SER A 54 5.91 -4.73 -2.15
C SER A 54 5.04 -3.48 -1.95
N LEU A 55 3.97 -3.58 -1.15
CA LEU A 55 3.10 -2.44 -0.85
C LEU A 55 3.86 -1.30 -0.16
N LYS A 56 4.75 -1.62 0.78
CA LYS A 56 5.55 -0.61 1.48
C LYS A 56 6.42 0.19 0.50
N GLY A 57 7.03 -0.50 -0.46
CA GLY A 57 7.88 0.12 -1.48
C GLY A 57 7.13 1.19 -2.28
N ILE A 58 5.98 0.82 -2.85
CA ILE A 58 5.19 1.75 -3.67
C ILE A 58 4.51 2.84 -2.83
N LEU A 59 3.94 2.51 -1.67
CA LEU A 59 3.27 3.52 -0.85
C LEU A 59 4.24 4.57 -0.27
N SER A 60 5.50 4.19 -0.05
CA SER A 60 6.55 5.14 0.34
C SER A 60 6.80 6.20 -0.73
N SER A 61 6.72 5.83 -2.02
CA SER A 61 6.87 6.81 -3.12
C SER A 61 5.66 7.75 -3.23
N PHE A 62 4.51 7.36 -2.67
CA PHE A 62 3.31 8.22 -2.57
C PHE A 62 3.34 9.17 -1.38
N GLY A 63 4.45 9.20 -0.63
CA GLY A 63 4.57 9.98 0.60
C GLY A 63 3.64 9.51 1.72
N GLU A 64 3.10 8.30 1.61
CA GLU A 64 2.34 7.64 2.67
C GLU A 64 3.30 7.25 3.80
N SER A 65 2.90 7.46 5.05
CA SER A 65 3.75 7.16 6.21
C SER A 65 3.11 6.26 7.27
N ASP A 66 1.78 6.31 7.45
CA ASP A 66 1.11 5.58 8.53
C ASP A 66 0.93 4.10 8.15
N THR A 67 0.33 3.83 6.99
CA THR A 67 0.22 2.48 6.43
C THR A 67 1.60 1.86 6.20
N VAL A 68 2.58 2.63 5.72
CA VAL A 68 3.99 2.22 5.51
C VAL A 68 4.64 1.76 6.82
N ALA A 69 4.44 2.48 7.93
CA ALA A 69 4.99 2.08 9.23
C ALA A 69 4.38 0.77 9.74
N ARG A 70 3.09 0.54 9.47
CA ARG A 70 2.38 -0.71 9.84
C ARG A 70 2.80 -1.87 8.95
N LEU A 71 2.93 -1.65 7.65
CA LEU A 71 3.50 -2.63 6.71
C LEU A 71 4.92 -3.04 7.12
N GLN A 72 5.75 -2.09 7.56
CA GLN A 72 7.09 -2.38 8.07
C GLN A 72 7.05 -3.25 9.35
N SER A 73 6.08 -3.02 10.23
CA SER A 73 5.88 -3.82 11.45
C SER A 73 5.43 -5.24 11.13
N ILE A 74 4.50 -5.38 10.18
CA ILE A 74 4.07 -6.69 9.65
C ILE A 74 5.25 -7.42 9.02
N GLU A 75 5.99 -6.76 8.12
CA GLU A 75 7.15 -7.32 7.42
C GLU A 75 8.23 -7.80 8.41
N ASN A 76 8.49 -7.05 9.49
CA ASN A 76 9.46 -7.46 10.49
C ASN A 76 9.02 -8.70 11.25
N ALA A 77 7.76 -8.79 11.66
CA ALA A 77 7.24 -9.96 12.37
C ALA A 77 7.24 -11.20 11.47
N THR A 78 6.73 -11.08 10.25
CA THR A 78 6.57 -12.22 9.34
C THR A 78 7.89 -12.73 8.77
N ARG A 79 8.93 -11.88 8.68
CA ARG A 79 10.30 -12.28 8.35
C ARG A 79 10.82 -13.40 9.25
N ASP A 80 10.48 -13.33 10.53
CA ASP A 80 10.90 -14.31 11.54
C ASP A 80 9.88 -15.46 11.70
N GLY A 81 8.88 -15.53 10.81
CA GLY A 81 7.78 -16.50 10.89
C GLY A 81 6.82 -16.26 12.06
N ILE A 82 6.81 -15.05 12.62
CA ILE A 82 5.98 -14.66 13.75
C ILE A 82 4.69 -14.01 13.22
N ALA A 83 3.56 -14.33 13.86
CA ALA A 83 2.30 -13.68 13.56
C ALA A 83 2.40 -12.17 13.86
N PRO A 84 2.04 -11.29 12.90
CA PRO A 84 2.01 -9.85 13.14
C PRO A 84 0.87 -9.48 14.08
N HIS A 85 0.94 -8.28 14.66
CA HIS A 85 -0.13 -7.79 15.53
C HIS A 85 -1.40 -7.52 14.72
N GLU A 86 -2.55 -7.97 15.22
CA GLU A 86 -3.83 -7.83 14.51
C GLU A 86 -4.18 -6.37 14.22
N ASP A 87 -3.91 -5.46 15.16
CA ASP A 87 -4.12 -4.02 14.95
C ASP A 87 -3.33 -3.47 13.75
N ASP A 88 -2.09 -3.94 13.53
CA ASP A 88 -1.29 -3.50 12.37
C ASP A 88 -1.93 -4.00 11.07
N VAL A 89 -2.41 -5.24 11.05
CA VAL A 89 -3.10 -5.85 9.90
C VAL A 89 -4.39 -5.10 9.59
N GLN A 90 -5.23 -4.85 10.60
CA GLN A 90 -6.50 -4.14 10.43
C GLN A 90 -6.29 -2.68 10.01
N HIS A 91 -5.22 -2.04 10.51
CA HIS A 91 -4.86 -0.71 10.08
C HIS A 91 -4.45 -0.69 8.61
N VAL A 92 -3.60 -1.62 8.17
CA VAL A 92 -3.17 -1.71 6.77
C VAL A 92 -4.35 -1.94 5.84
N ILE A 93 -5.25 -2.87 6.16
CA ILE A 93 -6.45 -3.15 5.33
C ILE A 93 -7.28 -1.89 5.14
N LYS A 94 -7.56 -1.14 6.22
CA LYS A 94 -8.30 0.13 6.14
C LYS A 94 -7.51 1.18 5.36
N GLY A 95 -6.21 1.28 5.60
CA GLY A 95 -5.32 2.21 4.93
C GLY A 95 -5.30 2.02 3.42
N LEU A 96 -5.15 0.77 2.97
CA LEU A 96 -5.18 0.39 1.55
C LEU A 96 -6.52 0.71 0.89
N ALA A 97 -7.64 0.40 1.55
CA ALA A 97 -8.96 0.74 1.01
C ALA A 97 -9.12 2.25 0.77
N VAL A 98 -8.66 3.10 1.70
CA VAL A 98 -8.71 4.55 1.52
C VAL A 98 -7.74 5.02 0.44
N ILE A 99 -6.52 4.47 0.40
CA ILE A 99 -5.53 4.82 -0.63
C ILE A 99 -6.05 4.47 -2.02
N ASN A 100 -6.62 3.28 -2.21
CA ASN A 100 -7.22 2.88 -3.49
C ASN A 100 -8.31 3.87 -3.91
N GLN A 101 -9.17 4.29 -2.99
CA GLN A 101 -10.19 5.30 -3.28
C GLN A 101 -9.57 6.64 -3.68
N GLN A 102 -8.51 7.10 -2.99
CA GLN A 102 -7.81 8.34 -3.36
C GLN A 102 -7.22 8.26 -4.78
N VAL A 103 -6.67 7.12 -5.17
CA VAL A 103 -6.13 6.90 -6.51
C VAL A 103 -7.25 6.90 -7.56
N ILE A 104 -8.34 6.19 -7.31
CA ILE A 104 -9.51 6.14 -8.20
C ILE A 104 -10.09 7.54 -8.41
N ASP A 105 -10.29 8.30 -7.33
CA ASP A 105 -10.84 9.66 -7.39
C ASP A 105 -9.92 10.60 -8.18
N TYR A 106 -8.60 10.47 -8.00
CA TYR A 106 -7.62 11.25 -8.76
C TYR A 106 -7.70 10.97 -10.26
N LEU A 107 -7.64 9.70 -10.67
CA LEU A 107 -7.70 9.30 -12.08
C LEU A 107 -9.03 9.73 -12.74
N ALA A 108 -10.15 9.65 -12.01
CA ALA A 108 -11.44 10.11 -12.49
C ALA A 108 -11.52 11.63 -12.68
N SER A 109 -10.77 12.40 -11.88
CA SER A 109 -10.72 13.87 -11.99
C SER A 109 -9.78 14.39 -13.08
N ALA A 110 -8.83 13.56 -13.51
CA ALA A 110 -7.88 13.85 -14.58
C ALA A 110 -8.42 13.51 -15.99
N SER A 111 -9.61 12.89 -16.05
CA SER A 111 -10.31 12.43 -17.26
C SER A 111 -11.11 13.53 -17.97
#